data_AF-H2AVW9-F1
#
_entry.id   AF-H2AVW9-F1
#
_cell.length_a   1.000
_cell.length_b   1.000
_cell.length_c   1.000
_cell.angle_alpha   90.00
_cell.angle_beta   90.00
_cell.angle_gamma   90.00
#
_symmetry.space_group_name_H-M   'P 1'
#
loop_
_entity.id
_entity.type
_entity.pdbx_description
1 polymer ?
#
loop_
_entity_poly.entity_id
_entity_poly.type
_entity_poly.pdbx_seq_one_letter_code
_entity_poly.pdbx_strand_id
1 'polypeptide(L)'
;MSSSSSSSTVEKSKFETTIIQEVSSHGDLITLGPHTYRREELLNVLESQQKPVYTPSTQRKLANPVPLGLASFSLSCLVLSLVNANVRGVTNCKLLISLFMFFGGAIELFAGLLCFVTGDTYAMTVFSSFGGFWISWGCINTDQFHSISAYDSDPVMLANIEGFFLAGWTVFTFLMLMCTLKSTWGLFLLLTFLDLTFLLLTIGVFTGNNNVSMAGGYFGILASCCGWYSLYCAVVTPENSYLNLDAHVMPHFPTV
;
A
#
# COMPACT_ATOMS: atom_id res chain seq x y z
N MET A 1 8.38 -21.64 -68.45
CA MET A 1 7.42 -22.28 -67.53
C MET A 1 8.18 -23.45 -66.88
N SER A 2 8.78 -23.22 -65.71
CA SER A 2 8.43 -23.88 -64.42
C SER A 2 8.48 -25.40 -64.51
N SER A 3 9.25 -26.16 -63.74
CA SER A 3 9.76 -25.97 -62.38
C SER A 3 10.67 -27.16 -62.05
N SER A 4 11.80 -26.97 -61.38
CA SER A 4 12.49 -28.07 -60.69
C SER A 4 13.12 -27.55 -59.40
N SER A 5 12.53 -28.00 -58.30
CA SER A 5 12.95 -27.78 -56.92
C SER A 5 14.32 -28.39 -56.63
N SER A 6 15.30 -27.56 -56.27
CA SER A 6 16.52 -28.02 -55.58
C SER A 6 16.45 -27.61 -54.13
N SER A 7 16.12 -28.58 -53.27
CA SER A 7 16.23 -28.51 -51.82
C SER A 7 17.71 -28.38 -51.44
N SER A 8 18.11 -27.26 -50.84
CA SER A 8 19.38 -27.13 -50.14
C SER A 8 19.09 -27.19 -48.63
N THR A 9 19.22 -28.38 -48.07
CA THR A 9 19.25 -28.64 -46.63
C THR A 9 20.42 -27.88 -46.00
N VAL A 10 20.11 -26.87 -45.19
CA VAL A 10 21.08 -26.25 -44.27
C VAL A 10 21.25 -27.21 -43.10
N GLU A 11 22.38 -27.91 -43.05
CA GLU A 11 22.79 -28.71 -41.88
C GLU A 11 22.95 -27.78 -40.67
N LYS A 12 22.05 -27.92 -39.69
CA LYS A 12 22.25 -27.36 -38.35
C LYS A 12 23.37 -28.16 -37.69
N SER A 13 24.56 -27.57 -37.55
CA SER A 13 25.62 -28.17 -36.75
C SER A 13 25.15 -28.28 -35.29
N LYS A 14 25.32 -29.48 -34.73
CA LYS A 14 25.00 -29.82 -33.36
C LYS A 14 26.12 -29.22 -32.50
N PHE A 15 25.85 -28.16 -31.74
CA PHE A 15 26.85 -27.60 -30.82
C PHE A 15 27.07 -28.56 -29.65
N GLU A 16 28.17 -29.31 -29.69
CA GLU A 16 28.69 -30.04 -28.54
C GLU A 16 29.23 -29.01 -27.53
N THR A 17 28.60 -28.93 -26.35
CA THR A 17 29.05 -28.03 -25.28
C THR A 17 30.16 -28.71 -24.49
N THR A 18 31.40 -28.52 -24.93
CA THR A 18 32.58 -28.95 -24.18
C THR A 18 32.88 -27.91 -23.09
N ILE A 19 32.84 -28.32 -21.82
CA ILE A 19 33.23 -27.46 -20.70
C ILE A 19 34.75 -27.21 -20.79
N ILE A 20 35.13 -25.96 -21.00
CA ILE A 20 36.54 -25.56 -21.16
C ILE A 20 37.19 -25.49 -19.78
N GLN A 21 38.14 -26.39 -19.50
CA GLN A 21 38.82 -26.49 -18.20
C GLN A 21 40.09 -25.65 -18.10
N GLU A 22 40.66 -25.18 -19.21
CA GLU A 22 41.92 -24.44 -19.22
C GLU A 22 41.91 -23.31 -20.26
N VAL A 23 42.36 -22.12 -19.82
CA VAL A 23 42.47 -20.90 -20.64
C VAL A 23 43.91 -20.42 -20.55
N SER A 24 44.58 -20.29 -21.69
CA SER A 24 45.94 -19.76 -21.76
C SER A 24 46.01 -18.60 -22.75
N SER A 25 46.81 -17.60 -22.41
CA SER A 25 47.04 -16.39 -23.23
C SER A 25 48.52 -16.30 -23.53
N HIS A 26 48.91 -16.30 -24.80
CA HIS A 26 50.29 -16.14 -25.24
C HIS A 26 50.35 -15.09 -26.35
N GLY A 27 50.88 -13.90 -26.03
CA GLY A 27 50.88 -12.78 -26.97
C GLY A 27 49.47 -12.49 -27.49
N ASP A 28 49.29 -12.40 -28.80
CA ASP A 28 48.02 -12.12 -29.48
C ASP A 28 47.05 -13.30 -29.64
N LEU A 29 47.40 -14.48 -29.12
CA LEU A 29 46.59 -15.69 -29.23
C LEU A 29 45.99 -16.08 -27.87
N ILE A 30 44.70 -16.44 -27.89
CA ILE A 30 43.94 -16.94 -26.75
C ILE A 30 43.52 -18.38 -27.07
N THR A 31 43.95 -19.32 -26.23
CA THR A 31 43.63 -20.75 -26.34
C THR A 31 42.51 -21.10 -25.37
N LEU A 32 41.42 -21.63 -25.90
CA LEU A 32 40.25 -22.10 -25.16
C LEU A 32 40.07 -23.60 -25.44
N GLY A 33 40.56 -24.45 -24.52
CA GLY A 33 40.57 -25.90 -24.72
C GLY A 33 41.40 -26.28 -25.96
N PRO A 34 40.85 -27.05 -26.94
CA PRO A 34 41.59 -27.46 -28.13
C PRO A 34 41.65 -26.37 -29.23
N HIS A 35 41.03 -25.21 -29.04
CA HIS A 35 40.90 -24.18 -30.07
C HIS A 35 41.69 -22.92 -29.72
N THR A 36 42.42 -22.39 -30.71
CA THR A 36 43.20 -21.15 -30.59
C THR A 36 42.56 -20.06 -31.43
N TYR A 37 42.30 -18.91 -30.81
CA TYR A 37 41.69 -17.75 -31.46
C TYR A 37 42.63 -16.55 -31.40
N ARG A 38 42.59 -15.68 -32.41
CA ARG A 38 43.21 -14.36 -32.31
C ARG A 38 42.42 -13.49 -31.36
N ARG A 39 43.13 -12.73 -30.53
CA ARG A 39 42.52 -11.79 -29.58
C ARG A 39 41.58 -10.81 -30.29
N GLU A 40 41.95 -10.27 -31.44
CA GLU A 40 41.12 -9.31 -32.20
C GLU A 40 39.79 -9.91 -32.69
N GLU A 41 39.79 -11.16 -33.14
CA GLU A 41 38.57 -11.84 -33.60
C GLU A 41 37.66 -12.17 -32.43
N LEU A 42 38.24 -12.62 -31.32
CA LEU A 42 37.51 -12.92 -30.10
C LEU A 42 36.91 -11.65 -29.49
N LEU A 43 37.66 -10.54 -29.50
CA LEU A 43 37.17 -9.23 -29.10
C LEU A 43 36.05 -8.73 -30.02
N ASN A 44 36.20 -8.82 -31.35
CA ASN A 44 35.14 -8.42 -32.28
C ASN A 44 33.85 -9.21 -32.05
N VAL A 45 33.94 -10.51 -31.75
CA VAL A 45 32.77 -11.33 -31.42
C VAL A 45 32.16 -10.89 -30.09
N LEU A 46 32.96 -10.69 -29.05
CA LEU A 46 32.47 -10.22 -27.74
C LEU A 46 31.86 -8.81 -27.84
N GLU A 47 32.47 -7.91 -28.58
CA GLU A 47 31.98 -6.55 -28.84
C GLU A 47 30.70 -6.57 -29.68
N SER A 48 30.55 -7.50 -30.63
CA SER A 48 29.32 -7.69 -31.39
C SER A 48 28.16 -8.22 -30.52
N GLN A 49 28.45 -9.01 -29.49
CA GLN A 49 27.48 -9.44 -28.47
C GLN A 49 27.24 -8.34 -27.41
N GLN A 50 28.14 -7.36 -27.30
CA GLN A 50 28.07 -6.23 -26.38
C GLN A 50 27.34 -5.01 -26.98
N LYS A 51 26.68 -5.15 -28.12
CA LYS A 51 25.52 -4.30 -28.41
C LYS A 51 24.30 -4.93 -27.74
N PRO A 52 23.96 -4.55 -26.49
CA PRO A 52 22.59 -4.76 -26.05
C PRO A 52 21.73 -4.03 -27.06
N VAL A 53 20.86 -4.77 -27.75
CA VAL A 53 19.64 -4.16 -28.27
C VAL A 53 18.99 -3.54 -27.03
N TYR A 54 19.11 -2.23 -26.94
CA TYR A 54 18.53 -1.42 -25.88
C TYR A 54 17.01 -1.43 -26.11
N THR A 55 16.36 -2.55 -25.83
CA THR A 55 15.09 -2.45 -25.13
C THR A 55 15.50 -2.35 -23.67
N PRO A 56 15.53 -1.15 -23.07
CA PRO A 56 15.43 -1.13 -21.63
C PRO A 56 14.14 -1.90 -21.38
N SER A 57 14.22 -3.04 -20.67
CA SER A 57 13.06 -3.46 -19.90
C SER A 57 12.86 -2.30 -18.94
N THR A 58 12.14 -1.28 -19.38
CA THR A 58 11.49 -0.33 -18.51
C THR A 58 10.55 -1.21 -17.72
N GLN A 59 11.05 -1.78 -16.62
CA GLN A 59 10.20 -2.19 -15.55
C GLN A 59 9.40 -0.92 -15.26
N ARG A 60 8.16 -0.88 -15.74
CA ARG A 60 7.29 0.27 -15.59
C ARG A 60 7.17 0.46 -14.09
N LYS A 61 7.85 1.48 -13.56
CA LYS A 61 7.77 1.83 -12.14
C LYS A 61 6.36 2.36 -11.93
N LEU A 62 5.49 1.50 -11.40
CA LEU A 62 4.13 1.89 -11.07
C LEU A 62 4.17 2.93 -9.95
N ALA A 63 3.15 3.80 -9.93
CA ALA A 63 2.99 4.74 -8.82
C ALA A 63 2.75 3.96 -7.52
N ASN A 64 3.23 4.50 -6.40
CA ASN A 64 2.91 3.98 -5.09
C ASN A 64 1.48 4.43 -4.71
N PRO A 65 0.53 3.51 -4.49
CA PRO A 65 -0.83 3.87 -4.08
C PRO A 65 -0.97 4.20 -2.59
N VAL A 66 0.00 3.84 -1.74
CA VAL A 66 -0.05 4.03 -0.28
C VAL A 66 -0.31 5.49 0.13
N PRO A 67 0.35 6.52 -0.47
CA PRO A 67 0.03 7.91 -0.17
C PRO A 67 -1.45 8.27 -0.39
N LEU A 68 -2.09 7.73 -1.44
CA LEU A 68 -3.49 8.03 -1.70
C LEU A 68 -4.40 7.50 -0.58
N GLY A 69 -4.12 6.26 -0.12
CA GLY A 69 -4.84 5.66 1.01
C GLY A 69 -4.61 6.41 2.32
N LEU A 70 -3.38 6.86 2.59
CA LEU A 70 -3.08 7.67 3.77
C LEU A 70 -3.79 9.03 3.73
N ALA A 71 -3.89 9.66 2.56
CA ALA A 71 -4.59 10.92 2.39
C ALA A 71 -6.10 10.78 2.63
N SER A 72 -6.75 9.78 2.02
CA SER A 72 -8.18 9.50 2.20
C SER A 72 -8.52 9.17 3.64
N PHE A 73 -7.74 8.29 4.25
CA PHE A 73 -7.93 7.87 5.63
C PHE A 73 -7.75 9.04 6.58
N SER A 74 -6.63 9.76 6.49
CA SER A 74 -6.26 10.78 7.48
C SER A 74 -7.19 12.00 7.42
N LEU A 75 -7.64 12.40 6.23
CA LEU A 75 -8.65 13.47 6.12
C LEU A 75 -9.98 13.04 6.73
N SER A 76 -10.47 11.86 6.37
CA SER A 76 -11.77 11.37 6.82
C SER A 76 -11.77 11.12 8.33
N CYS A 77 -10.69 10.51 8.84
CA CYS A 77 -10.47 10.27 10.25
C CYS A 77 -10.44 11.59 11.03
N LEU A 78 -9.72 12.62 10.55
CA LEU A 78 -9.65 13.90 11.25
C LEU A 78 -11.03 14.53 11.40
N VAL A 79 -11.77 14.64 10.29
CA VAL A 79 -13.06 15.34 10.28
C VAL A 79 -14.08 14.60 11.14
N LEU A 80 -14.15 13.26 11.08
CA LEU A 80 -15.01 12.48 11.97
C LEU A 80 -14.56 12.62 13.44
N SER A 81 -13.26 12.60 13.69
CA SER A 81 -12.69 12.70 15.05
C SER A 81 -12.96 14.04 15.72
N LEU A 82 -12.99 15.13 14.95
CA LEU A 82 -13.42 16.45 15.43
C LEU A 82 -14.89 16.45 15.87
N VAL A 83 -15.76 15.74 15.15
CA VAL A 83 -17.16 15.56 15.53
C VAL A 83 -17.27 14.67 16.78
N ASN A 84 -16.56 13.54 16.83
CA ASN A 84 -16.55 12.65 18.00
C ASN A 84 -16.03 13.36 19.27
N ALA A 85 -15.05 14.25 19.13
CA ALA A 85 -14.54 15.08 20.21
C ALA A 85 -15.45 16.29 20.54
N ASN A 86 -16.61 16.42 19.89
CA ASN A 86 -17.56 17.52 20.04
C ASN A 86 -16.90 18.91 19.89
N VAL A 87 -15.90 19.02 19.01
CA VAL A 87 -15.18 20.29 18.80
C VAL A 87 -16.17 21.33 18.29
N ARG A 88 -16.15 22.52 18.92
CA ARG A 88 -17.11 23.59 18.69
C ARG A 88 -18.58 23.22 18.92
N GLY A 89 -18.85 22.14 19.65
CA GLY A 89 -20.22 21.67 19.93
C GLY A 89 -20.90 20.97 18.75
N VAL A 90 -20.14 20.59 17.72
CA VAL A 90 -20.68 19.84 16.58
C VAL A 90 -20.82 18.37 16.97
N THR A 91 -22.06 17.87 16.98
CA THR A 91 -22.39 16.48 17.32
C THR A 91 -22.98 15.70 16.14
N ASN A 92 -23.37 16.39 15.06
CA ASN A 92 -24.03 15.80 13.90
C ASN A 92 -23.04 15.63 12.75
N CYS A 93 -22.88 14.39 12.28
CA CYS A 93 -21.95 14.01 11.21
C CYS A 93 -22.61 13.83 9.84
N LYS A 94 -23.91 14.11 9.65
CA LYS A 94 -24.64 13.85 8.38
C LYS A 94 -24.03 14.54 7.16
N LEU A 95 -23.44 15.73 7.34
CA LEU A 95 -22.73 16.41 6.25
C LEU A 95 -21.54 15.59 5.72
N LEU A 96 -20.97 14.72 6.55
CA LEU A 96 -19.80 13.90 6.24
C LEU A 96 -20.14 12.61 5.50
N ILE A 97 -21.40 12.30 5.26
CA ILE A 97 -21.80 11.09 4.51
C ILE A 97 -21.10 11.03 3.15
N SER A 98 -21.01 12.16 2.43
CA SER A 98 -20.30 12.21 1.15
C SER A 98 -18.81 11.94 1.32
N LEU A 99 -18.19 12.45 2.39
CA LEU A 99 -16.79 12.17 2.71
C LEU A 99 -16.57 10.67 3.00
N PHE A 100 -17.47 10.05 3.76
CA PHE A 100 -17.44 8.62 4.08
C PHE A 100 -17.59 7.76 2.83
N MET A 101 -18.54 8.08 1.95
CA MET A 101 -18.80 7.24 0.77
C MET A 101 -17.72 7.39 -0.31
N PHE A 102 -17.28 8.61 -0.58
CA PHE A 102 -16.43 8.89 -1.72
C PHE A 102 -14.94 8.92 -1.39
N PHE A 103 -14.52 9.72 -0.41
CA PHE A 103 -13.09 9.90 -0.16
C PHE A 103 -12.56 8.83 0.79
N GLY A 104 -13.07 8.77 2.02
CA GLY A 104 -12.73 7.69 2.96
C GLY A 104 -13.15 6.31 2.42
N GLY A 105 -14.24 6.24 1.66
CA GLY A 105 -14.76 4.99 1.12
C GLY A 105 -14.11 4.58 -0.20
N ALA A 106 -14.63 5.11 -1.29
CA ALA A 106 -14.27 4.66 -2.64
C ALA A 106 -12.79 4.92 -2.99
N ILE A 107 -12.25 6.11 -2.71
CA ILE A 107 -10.86 6.45 -3.03
C ILE A 107 -9.88 5.60 -2.20
N GLU A 108 -10.16 5.41 -0.91
CA GLU A 108 -9.33 4.55 -0.06
C GLU A 108 -9.38 3.08 -0.51
N LEU A 109 -10.57 2.58 -0.85
CA LEU A 109 -10.74 1.24 -1.40
C LEU A 109 -9.93 1.07 -2.70
N PHE A 110 -9.99 2.05 -3.60
CA PHE A 110 -9.19 2.00 -4.83
C PHE A 110 -7.69 2.05 -4.55
N ALA A 111 -7.22 2.86 -3.60
CA ALA A 111 -5.83 2.86 -3.19
C ALA A 111 -5.41 1.47 -2.68
N GLY A 112 -6.23 0.83 -1.85
CA GLY A 112 -6.00 -0.55 -1.39
C GLY A 112 -5.95 -1.56 -2.53
N LEU A 113 -6.92 -1.52 -3.46
CA LEU A 113 -6.95 -2.45 -4.59
C LEU A 113 -5.75 -2.26 -5.53
N LEU A 114 -5.23 -1.04 -5.68
CA LEU A 114 -4.02 -0.77 -6.44
C LEU A 114 -2.75 -1.34 -5.77
N CYS A 115 -2.75 -1.52 -4.45
CA CYS A 115 -1.64 -2.17 -3.73
C CYS A 115 -1.48 -3.64 -4.13
N PHE A 116 -2.53 -4.30 -4.61
CA PHE A 116 -2.45 -5.65 -5.19
C PHE A 116 -1.46 -5.69 -6.37
N VAL A 117 -1.48 -4.66 -7.21
CA VAL A 117 -0.62 -4.56 -8.40
C VAL A 117 0.85 -4.33 -8.01
N THR A 118 1.09 -3.64 -6.89
CA THR A 118 2.44 -3.40 -6.35
C THR A 118 2.92 -4.50 -5.43
N GLY A 119 2.09 -5.51 -5.13
CA GLY A 119 2.43 -6.64 -4.26
C GLY A 119 2.43 -6.33 -2.76
N ASP A 120 1.86 -5.20 -2.34
CA ASP A 120 1.78 -4.82 -0.92
C ASP A 120 0.49 -5.38 -0.29
N THR A 121 0.58 -6.59 0.26
CA THR A 121 -0.55 -7.29 0.89
C THR A 121 -1.06 -6.56 2.13
N TYR A 122 -0.15 -5.94 2.88
CA TYR A 122 -0.49 -5.25 4.12
C TYR A 122 -1.29 -3.98 3.80
N ALA A 123 -0.76 -3.12 2.93
CA ALA A 123 -1.45 -1.89 2.52
C ALA A 123 -2.78 -2.19 1.80
N MET A 124 -2.81 -3.21 0.94
CA MET A 124 -4.04 -3.67 0.30
C MET A 124 -5.11 -4.01 1.35
N THR A 125 -4.76 -4.84 2.33
CA THR A 125 -5.70 -5.28 3.37
C THR A 125 -6.18 -4.10 4.21
N VAL A 126 -5.29 -3.22 4.64
CA VAL A 126 -5.60 -2.07 5.49
C VAL A 126 -6.49 -1.08 4.76
N PHE A 127 -6.08 -0.56 3.61
CA PHE A 127 -6.83 0.48 2.90
C PHE A 127 -8.13 -0.03 2.30
N SER A 128 -8.17 -1.26 1.77
CA SER A 128 -9.45 -1.81 1.29
C SER A 128 -10.43 -2.07 2.43
N SER A 129 -9.96 -2.50 3.60
CA SER A 129 -10.83 -2.70 4.76
C SER A 129 -11.34 -1.38 5.33
N PHE A 130 -10.48 -0.38 5.52
CA PHE A 130 -10.93 0.93 6.00
C PHE A 130 -11.78 1.68 4.96
N GLY A 131 -11.54 1.51 3.66
CA GLY A 131 -12.50 1.93 2.62
C GLY A 131 -13.87 1.27 2.79
N GLY A 132 -13.90 -0.02 3.10
CA GLY A 132 -15.12 -0.74 3.46
C GLY A 132 -15.78 -0.23 4.75
N PHE A 133 -15.00 0.11 5.78
CA PHE A 133 -15.48 0.76 7.01
C PHE A 133 -16.20 2.06 6.69
N TRP A 134 -15.57 2.95 5.93
CA TRP A 134 -16.14 4.26 5.60
C TRP A 134 -17.41 4.16 4.77
N ILE A 135 -17.46 3.28 3.78
CA ILE A 135 -18.68 3.01 3.00
C ILE A 135 -19.78 2.50 3.94
N SER A 136 -19.47 1.53 4.81
CA SER A 136 -20.44 0.98 5.76
C SER A 136 -20.95 2.05 6.73
N TRP A 137 -20.06 2.88 7.26
CA TRP A 137 -20.39 3.98 8.17
C TRP A 137 -21.26 5.04 7.49
N GLY A 138 -20.96 5.36 6.23
CA GLY A 138 -21.81 6.20 5.37
C GLY A 138 -23.21 5.62 5.21
N CYS A 139 -23.33 4.34 4.85
CA CYS A 139 -24.63 3.66 4.71
C CYS A 139 -25.41 3.59 6.03
N ILE A 140 -24.75 3.39 7.17
CA ILE A 140 -25.40 3.40 8.50
C ILE A 140 -25.99 4.78 8.80
N ASN A 141 -25.24 5.86 8.54
CA ASN A 141 -25.64 7.23 8.84
C ASN A 141 -26.55 7.87 7.77
N THR A 142 -26.79 7.15 6.67
CA THR A 142 -27.65 7.58 5.56
C THR A 142 -29.08 7.10 5.81
N ASP A 143 -30.05 8.01 5.70
CA ASP A 143 -31.46 7.72 5.99
C ASP A 143 -32.10 6.75 4.99
N GLN A 144 -31.50 6.57 3.81
CA GLN A 144 -31.99 5.80 2.67
C GLN A 144 -31.92 4.28 2.87
N PHE A 145 -31.02 3.80 3.73
CA PHE A 145 -30.93 2.37 4.06
C PHE A 145 -31.78 2.00 5.28
N HIS A 146 -32.39 2.99 5.94
CA HIS A 146 -33.17 2.80 7.17
C HIS A 146 -32.42 2.06 8.29
N SER A 147 -31.09 2.08 8.27
CA SER A 147 -30.22 1.33 9.20
C SER A 147 -30.44 1.74 10.65
N ILE A 148 -30.50 3.05 10.92
CA ILE A 148 -30.75 3.59 12.26
C ILE A 148 -32.24 3.59 12.60
N SER A 149 -33.10 4.05 11.67
CA SER A 149 -34.55 4.16 11.91
C SER A 149 -35.25 2.82 12.18
N ALA A 150 -34.65 1.70 11.76
CA ALA A 150 -35.13 0.37 12.10
C ALA A 150 -35.15 0.08 13.62
N TYR A 151 -34.41 0.86 14.41
CA TYR A 151 -34.28 0.69 15.86
C TYR A 151 -34.97 1.82 16.67
N ASP A 152 -35.84 2.63 16.06
CA ASP A 152 -36.53 3.74 16.74
C ASP A 152 -37.30 3.30 18.00
N SER A 153 -37.79 2.06 18.03
CA SER A 153 -38.48 1.46 19.18
C SER A 153 -37.55 0.91 20.26
N ASP A 154 -36.26 0.70 19.96
CA ASP A 154 -35.28 0.13 20.89
C ASP A 154 -33.88 0.77 20.72
N PRO A 155 -33.67 1.98 21.29
CA PRO A 155 -32.38 2.67 21.22
C PRO A 155 -31.24 1.92 21.93
N VAL A 156 -31.55 1.04 22.90
CA VAL A 156 -30.55 0.26 23.61
C VAL A 156 -30.01 -0.84 22.70
N MET A 157 -30.87 -1.49 21.92
CA MET A 157 -30.46 -2.46 20.91
C MET A 157 -29.59 -1.80 19.83
N LEU A 158 -29.93 -0.58 19.40
CA LEU A 158 -29.10 0.21 18.47
C LEU A 158 -27.69 0.44 19.02
N ALA A 159 -27.59 0.92 20.27
CA ALA A 159 -26.29 1.15 20.90
C ALA A 159 -25.47 -0.14 21.01
N ASN A 160 -26.10 -1.27 21.34
CA ASN A 160 -25.40 -2.55 21.43
C ASN A 160 -24.86 -3.01 20.06
N ILE A 161 -25.65 -2.92 18.98
CA ILE A 161 -25.20 -3.35 17.66
C ILE A 161 -24.13 -2.41 17.08
N GLU A 162 -24.23 -1.10 17.35
CA GLU A 162 -23.18 -0.13 17.01
C GLU A 162 -21.89 -0.43 17.78
N GLY A 163 -22.00 -0.75 19.07
CA GLY A 163 -20.87 -1.18 19.89
C GLY A 163 -20.22 -2.47 19.37
N PHE A 164 -21.01 -3.45 18.90
CA PHE A 164 -20.47 -4.67 18.27
C PHE A 164 -19.73 -4.37 16.96
N PHE A 165 -20.27 -3.45 16.15
CA PHE A 165 -19.62 -3.00 14.94
C PHE A 165 -18.25 -2.37 15.25
N LEU A 166 -18.20 -1.42 16.19
CA LEU A 166 -16.95 -0.77 16.61
C LEU A 166 -15.96 -1.75 17.26
N ALA A 167 -16.44 -2.69 18.08
CA ALA A 167 -15.61 -3.71 18.71
C ALA A 167 -14.91 -4.61 17.67
N GLY A 168 -15.61 -4.98 16.60
CA GLY A 168 -15.01 -5.71 15.48
C GLY A 168 -13.87 -4.91 14.82
N TRP A 169 -14.05 -3.61 14.64
CA TRP A 169 -13.02 -2.72 14.12
C TRP A 169 -11.85 -2.51 15.08
N THR A 170 -12.08 -2.49 16.39
CA THR A 170 -11.00 -2.54 17.39
C THR A 170 -10.14 -3.79 17.20
N VAL A 171 -10.76 -4.97 17.13
CA VAL A 171 -10.01 -6.23 16.95
C VAL A 171 -9.23 -6.23 15.64
N PHE A 172 -9.85 -5.82 14.53
CA PHE A 172 -9.17 -5.72 13.24
C PHE A 172 -7.97 -4.76 13.28
N THR A 173 -8.17 -3.57 13.85
CA THR A 173 -7.14 -2.53 13.94
C THR A 173 -5.98 -3.01 14.80
N PHE A 174 -6.25 -3.67 15.93
CA PHE A 174 -5.23 -4.27 16.78
C PHE A 174 -4.40 -5.33 16.04
N LEU A 175 -5.03 -6.20 15.25
CA LEU A 175 -4.31 -7.19 14.44
C LEU A 175 -3.39 -6.51 13.42
N MET A 176 -3.85 -5.46 12.75
CA MET A 176 -3.03 -4.70 11.80
C MET A 176 -1.90 -3.95 12.51
N LEU A 177 -2.16 -3.38 13.70
CA LEU A 177 -1.16 -2.73 14.54
C LEU A 177 0.00 -3.67 14.85
N MET A 178 -0.28 -4.93 15.21
CA MET A 178 0.77 -5.92 15.49
C MET A 178 1.66 -6.20 14.28
N CYS A 179 1.15 -6.05 13.06
CA CYS A 179 1.93 -6.17 11.83
C CYS A 179 2.83 -4.95 11.55
N THR A 180 2.71 -3.85 12.30
CA THR A 180 3.52 -2.62 12.10
C THR A 180 4.73 -2.49 13.01
N LEU A 181 4.96 -3.44 13.92
CA LEU A 181 6.07 -3.42 14.89
C LEU A 181 7.48 -3.44 14.26
N LYS A 182 7.58 -3.65 12.95
CA LYS A 182 8.82 -3.59 12.17
C LYS A 182 8.74 -2.58 11.01
N SER A 183 7.82 -1.62 11.08
CA SER A 183 7.56 -0.62 10.04
C SER A 183 8.15 0.75 10.43
N THR A 184 7.52 1.84 9.99
CA THR A 184 7.87 3.22 10.39
C THR A 184 7.13 3.62 11.66
N TRP A 185 7.75 4.50 12.45
CA TRP A 185 7.12 5.06 13.65
C TRP A 185 5.82 5.81 13.32
N GLY A 186 5.76 6.49 12.17
CA GLY A 186 4.55 7.19 11.73
C GLY A 186 3.35 6.25 11.56
N LEU A 187 3.55 5.12 10.87
CA LEU A 187 2.49 4.14 10.64
C LEU A 187 2.09 3.39 11.92
N PHE A 188 3.07 3.03 12.75
CA PHE A 188 2.81 2.39 14.04
C PHE A 188 1.99 3.29 14.97
N LEU A 189 2.37 4.56 15.10
CA LEU A 189 1.65 5.52 15.94
C LEU A 189 0.25 5.83 15.40
N LEU A 190 0.11 5.94 14.07
CA LEU A 190 -1.20 6.06 13.41
C LEU A 190 -2.13 4.94 13.88
N LEU A 191 -1.72 3.68 13.73
CA LEU A 191 -2.58 2.56 14.11
C LEU A 191 -2.73 2.40 15.62
N THR A 192 -1.74 2.78 16.42
CA THR A 192 -1.87 2.76 17.89
C THR A 192 -2.97 3.72 18.34
N PHE A 193 -2.94 4.95 17.83
CA PHE A 193 -3.95 5.94 18.18
C PHE A 193 -5.32 5.59 17.59
N LEU A 194 -5.35 5.02 16.38
CA LEU A 194 -6.60 4.55 15.77
C LEU A 194 -7.23 3.39 16.56
N ASP A 195 -6.42 2.44 17.03
CA ASP A 195 -6.88 1.33 17.86
C ASP A 195 -7.50 1.85 19.17
N LEU A 196 -6.84 2.79 19.82
CA LEU A 196 -7.37 3.49 20.99
C LEU A 196 -8.65 4.27 20.69
N THR A 197 -8.77 4.87 19.51
CA THR A 197 -10.01 5.53 19.07
C THR A 197 -11.16 4.54 19.00
N PHE A 198 -11.01 3.42 18.27
CA PHE A 198 -12.08 2.42 18.18
C PHE A 198 -12.40 1.81 19.53
N LEU A 199 -11.39 1.51 20.35
CA LEU A 199 -11.58 0.97 21.70
C LEU A 199 -12.40 1.93 22.58
N LEU A 200 -12.03 3.21 22.62
CA LEU A 200 -12.72 4.20 23.45
C LEU A 200 -14.12 4.52 22.91
N LEU A 201 -14.33 4.57 21.60
CA LEU A 201 -15.67 4.70 21.03
C LEU A 201 -16.54 3.50 21.40
N THR A 202 -16.01 2.28 21.31
CA THR A 202 -16.70 1.06 21.72
C THR A 202 -17.12 1.11 23.19
N ILE A 203 -16.19 1.45 24.09
CA ILE A 203 -16.47 1.57 25.52
C ILE A 203 -17.48 2.70 25.77
N GLY A 204 -17.35 3.83 25.08
CA GLY A 204 -18.26 4.97 25.20
C GLY A 204 -19.69 4.62 24.81
N VAL A 205 -19.87 3.86 23.73
CA VAL A 205 -21.18 3.36 23.28
C VAL A 205 -21.76 2.37 24.29
N PHE A 206 -20.99 1.36 24.75
CA PHE A 206 -21.52 0.37 25.71
C PHE A 206 -21.82 0.94 27.09
N THR A 207 -21.07 1.94 27.53
CA THR A 207 -21.28 2.59 28.84
C THR A 207 -22.26 3.76 28.77
N GLY A 208 -22.62 4.23 27.58
CA GLY A 208 -23.38 5.45 27.37
C GLY A 208 -22.65 6.72 27.82
N ASN A 209 -21.33 6.67 28.03
CA ASN A 209 -20.56 7.79 28.56
C ASN A 209 -19.92 8.61 27.44
N ASN A 210 -20.53 9.75 27.13
CA ASN A 210 -20.07 10.66 26.07
C ASN A 210 -18.63 11.17 26.29
N ASN A 211 -18.15 11.31 27.54
CA ASN A 211 -16.78 11.77 27.79
C ASN A 211 -15.75 10.74 27.31
N VAL A 212 -16.09 9.45 27.36
CA VAL A 212 -15.22 8.37 26.84
C VAL A 212 -15.22 8.40 25.31
N SER A 213 -16.37 8.59 24.68
CA SER A 213 -16.47 8.77 23.23
C SER A 213 -15.67 9.99 22.74
N MET A 214 -15.73 11.10 23.49
CA MET A 214 -14.93 12.30 23.21
C MET A 214 -13.43 12.02 23.31
N ALA A 215 -12.99 11.24 24.32
CA ALA A 215 -11.60 10.82 24.42
C ALA A 215 -11.16 10.04 23.17
N GLY A 216 -11.99 9.12 22.68
CA GLY A 216 -11.76 8.41 21.41
C GLY A 216 -11.60 9.35 20.22
N GLY A 217 -12.40 10.42 20.16
CA GLY A 217 -12.26 11.49 19.17
C GLY A 217 -10.89 12.18 19.23
N TYR A 218 -10.39 12.52 20.41
CA TYR A 218 -9.06 13.15 20.53
C TYR A 218 -7.93 12.22 20.06
N PHE A 219 -8.00 10.92 20.37
CA PHE A 219 -7.04 9.96 19.84
C PHE A 219 -7.12 9.86 18.30
N GLY A 220 -8.31 10.04 17.71
CA GLY A 220 -8.46 9.96 16.26
C GLY A 220 -7.87 11.18 15.55
N ILE A 221 -7.89 12.34 16.21
CA ILE A 221 -7.15 13.53 15.75
C ILE A 221 -5.65 13.23 15.74
N LEU A 222 -5.10 12.61 16.81
CA LEU A 222 -3.69 12.24 16.87
C LEU A 222 -3.32 11.21 15.79
N ALA A 223 -4.16 10.20 15.57
CA ALA A 223 -3.99 9.21 14.51
C ALA A 223 -3.88 9.90 13.14
N SER A 224 -4.77 10.86 12.88
CA SER A 224 -4.79 11.64 11.63
C SER A 224 -3.53 12.46 11.42
N CYS A 225 -3.00 13.09 12.48
CA CYS A 225 -1.72 13.81 12.41
C CYS A 225 -0.55 12.88 12.05
N CYS A 226 -0.49 11.69 12.64
CA CYS A 226 0.51 10.67 12.29
C CYS A 226 0.35 10.17 10.84
N GLY A 227 -0.88 10.06 10.36
CA GLY A 227 -1.18 9.70 8.97
C GLY A 227 -0.79 10.79 7.97
N TRP A 228 -1.00 12.07 8.29
CA TRP A 228 -0.50 13.17 7.47
C TRP A 228 1.02 13.27 7.44
N TYR A 229 1.69 13.00 8.56
CA TYR A 229 3.15 12.89 8.59
C TYR A 229 3.62 11.76 7.65
N SER A 230 3.02 10.57 7.77
CA SER A 230 3.38 9.41 6.94
C SER A 230 3.07 9.65 5.45
N LEU A 231 1.95 10.32 5.14
CA LEU A 231 1.59 10.77 3.81
C LEU A 231 2.67 11.69 3.24
N TYR A 232 3.05 12.71 4.00
CA TYR A 232 4.01 13.71 3.54
C TYR A 232 5.36 13.07 3.23
N CYS A 233 5.89 12.25 4.13
CA CYS A 233 7.14 11.49 3.90
C CYS A 233 7.06 10.59 2.67
N ALA A 234 5.87 10.11 2.28
CA ALA A 234 5.70 9.21 1.15
C ALA A 234 5.49 9.94 -0.21
N VAL A 235 5.07 11.21 -0.19
CA VAL A 235 4.85 12.04 -1.41
C VAL A 235 6.03 12.97 -1.68
N VAL A 236 6.74 13.39 -0.64
CA VAL A 236 7.82 14.36 -0.76
C VAL A 236 8.96 13.79 -1.59
N THR A 237 9.42 14.58 -2.55
CA THR A 237 10.60 14.27 -3.36
C THR A 237 11.44 15.53 -3.51
N PRO A 238 12.75 15.41 -3.77
CA PRO A 238 13.60 16.57 -4.02
C PRO A 238 13.14 17.42 -5.22
N GLU A 239 12.32 16.87 -6.11
CA GLU A 239 11.76 17.55 -7.28
C GLU A 239 10.55 18.41 -6.95
N ASN A 240 9.78 18.05 -5.91
CA ASN A 240 8.53 18.72 -5.56
C ASN A 240 8.57 19.52 -4.26
N SER A 241 9.62 19.38 -3.45
CA SER A 241 9.73 20.09 -2.17
C SER A 241 11.15 20.41 -1.74
N TYR A 242 11.29 21.53 -1.02
CA TYR A 242 12.50 21.91 -0.31
C TYR A 242 12.60 21.29 1.09
N LEU A 243 11.50 20.78 1.65
CA LEU A 243 11.41 20.23 2.99
C LEU A 243 11.35 18.70 2.94
N ASN A 244 12.49 18.07 2.67
CA ASN A 244 12.56 16.60 2.65
C ASN A 244 12.48 16.06 4.08
N LEU A 245 11.39 15.34 4.38
CA LEU A 245 11.21 14.62 5.62
C LEU A 245 11.27 13.13 5.35
N ASP A 246 12.22 12.46 5.98
CA ASP A 246 12.34 11.01 5.87
C ASP A 246 11.44 10.32 6.90
N ALA A 247 10.89 9.17 6.51
CA ALA A 247 10.11 8.35 7.42
C ALA A 247 11.05 7.70 8.45
N HIS A 248 10.85 8.00 9.74
CA HIS A 248 11.62 7.38 10.80
C HIS A 248 11.26 5.90 10.95
N VAL A 249 12.22 5.01 10.67
CA VAL A 249 12.06 3.56 10.76
C VAL A 249 12.25 3.04 12.19
N MET A 250 11.57 1.93 12.53
CA MET A 250 11.75 1.25 13.80
C MET A 250 13.06 0.45 13.85
N PRO A 251 13.58 0.13 15.05
CA PRO A 251 14.73 -0.76 15.19
C PRO A 251 14.48 -2.10 14.48
N HIS A 252 15.51 -2.61 13.78
CA HIS A 252 15.45 -3.89 13.04
C HIS A 252 14.47 -3.88 11.85
N PHE A 253 14.23 -2.70 11.26
CA PHE A 253 13.54 -2.57 9.97
C PHE A 253 14.27 -3.40 8.90
N PRO A 254 13.55 -4.19 8.07
CA PRO A 254 14.18 -4.98 7.03
C PRO A 254 14.85 -4.07 5.99
N THR A 255 16.18 -4.07 5.95
CA THR A 255 16.94 -3.50 4.83
C THR A 255 17.02 -4.57 3.75
N VAL A 256 16.11 -4.50 2.77
CA VAL A 256 16.26 -5.24 1.51
C VAL A 256 17.21 -4.52 0.58
#